data_AF-A0A8T1W695-F1
#
_entry.id   AF-A0A8T1W695-F1
#
_cell.length_a   1.000
_cell.length_b   1.000
_cell.length_c   1.000
_cell.angle_alpha   90.00
_cell.angle_beta   90.00
_cell.angle_gamma   90.00
#
_symmetry.space_group_name_H-M   'P 1'
#
loop_
_entity.id
_entity.type
_entity.pdbx_description
1 polymer ?
#
loop_
_entity_poly.entity_id
_entity_poly.type
_entity_poly.pdbx_seq_one_letter_code
_entity_poly.pdbx_strand_id
1 'polypeptide(L)'
;MISRVSVSAAAKSGALARSLSMSTAAAEASATEAYSFVKSRKAYRQEIALLRKDFIEEEKRRQEKLARDAEAQRLKIMKAKAARLEIKRQQQAIRAKEVAREKAIHDEKVRKYFEEKIVVRQERSADVERRREVLVASLRQQSLKWTTEENYAEKLKEDVFIYSPQQISSRGSFDPSSTSGSAVSWLEKLQRMKPAGVYDNSDEAAASAVASAADEEDAAGTSSSDDDTASSSNTLKEEE
;
A
#
# COMPACT_ATOMS: atom_id res chain seq x y z
N MET A 1 -44.34 -1.06 -83.42
CA MET A 1 -45.24 0.12 -83.55
C MET A 1 -44.41 1.30 -83.07
N ILE A 2 -43.94 2.24 -83.88
CA ILE A 2 -44.65 3.21 -84.73
C ILE A 2 -43.65 3.62 -85.84
N SER A 3 -43.97 3.27 -87.08
CA SER A 3 -44.35 4.18 -88.17
C SER A 3 -43.18 4.83 -88.91
N ARG A 4 -42.94 4.28 -90.11
CA ARG A 4 -42.07 4.82 -91.15
C ARG A 4 -42.86 5.91 -91.88
N VAL A 5 -42.36 7.14 -91.88
CA VAL A 5 -42.86 8.19 -92.78
C VAL A 5 -41.84 8.37 -93.89
N SER A 6 -42.18 7.84 -95.05
CA SER A 6 -41.55 8.11 -96.34
C SER A 6 -41.99 9.50 -96.83
N VAL A 7 -41.04 10.38 -97.09
CA VAL A 7 -41.27 11.61 -97.86
C VAL A 7 -40.45 11.50 -99.14
N SER A 8 -41.15 11.33 -100.26
CA SER A 8 -40.64 11.54 -101.61
C SER A 8 -40.86 13.00 -102.00
N ALA A 9 -39.84 13.68 -102.54
CA ALA A 9 -40.05 14.74 -103.55
C ALA A 9 -38.75 15.15 -104.27
N ALA A 10 -38.81 15.00 -105.59
CA ALA A 10 -38.38 15.92 -106.65
C ALA A 10 -36.88 16.26 -106.83
N ALA A 11 -36.40 15.81 -107.98
CA ALA A 11 -35.14 16.16 -108.62
C ALA A 11 -34.97 17.66 -108.88
N LYS A 12 -33.77 18.17 -108.64
CA LYS A 12 -33.21 19.36 -109.30
C LYS A 12 -31.71 19.14 -109.53
N SER A 13 -31.40 18.25 -110.47
CA SER A 13 -30.03 18.08 -110.98
C SER A 13 -29.74 19.26 -111.91
N GLY A 14 -28.87 20.17 -111.48
CA GLY A 14 -28.48 21.32 -112.32
C GLY A 14 -27.57 22.36 -111.66
N ALA A 15 -27.53 22.46 -110.33
CA ALA A 15 -26.69 23.42 -109.60
C ALA A 15 -25.72 22.76 -108.59
N LEU A 16 -25.58 21.43 -108.64
CA LEU A 16 -24.89 20.65 -107.61
C LEU A 16 -23.37 20.57 -107.82
N ALA A 17 -22.85 20.69 -109.04
CA ALA A 17 -21.44 20.38 -109.30
C ALA A 17 -20.44 21.42 -108.74
N ARG A 18 -20.82 22.70 -108.60
CA ARG A 18 -19.93 23.75 -108.05
C ARG A 18 -20.06 23.96 -106.54
N SER A 19 -21.22 23.68 -105.94
CA SER A 19 -21.37 23.66 -104.49
C SER A 19 -20.87 22.35 -103.87
N LEU A 20 -20.92 21.23 -104.61
CA LEU A 20 -20.37 19.96 -104.15
C LEU A 20 -18.85 20.01 -103.98
N SER A 21 -18.10 20.59 -104.92
CA SER A 21 -16.63 20.64 -104.81
C SER A 21 -16.11 21.54 -103.66
N MET A 22 -16.82 22.62 -103.31
CA MET A 22 -16.48 23.40 -102.10
C MET A 22 -17.00 22.72 -100.83
N SER A 23 -18.12 21.99 -100.90
CA SER A 23 -18.63 21.23 -99.74
C SER A 23 -17.84 19.96 -99.45
N THR A 24 -17.24 19.30 -100.45
CA THR A 24 -16.39 18.12 -100.28
C THR A 24 -15.02 18.54 -99.76
N ALA A 25 -14.46 19.65 -100.27
CA ALA A 25 -13.22 20.22 -99.72
C ALA A 25 -13.41 20.73 -98.27
N ALA A 26 -14.57 21.34 -97.94
CA ALA A 26 -14.91 21.71 -96.57
C ALA A 26 -15.26 20.50 -95.67
N ALA A 27 -15.85 19.44 -96.22
CA ALA A 27 -16.09 18.18 -95.53
C ALA A 27 -14.78 17.40 -95.25
N GLU A 28 -13.82 17.44 -96.16
CA GLU A 28 -12.49 16.84 -96.00
C GLU A 28 -11.62 17.66 -95.02
N ALA A 29 -11.68 19.00 -95.07
CA ALA A 29 -11.04 19.86 -94.08
C ALA A 29 -11.65 19.66 -92.68
N SER A 30 -12.98 19.60 -92.55
CA SER A 30 -13.63 19.32 -91.25
C SER A 30 -13.41 17.88 -90.77
N ALA A 31 -13.28 16.88 -91.67
CA ALA A 31 -12.94 15.50 -91.30
C ALA A 31 -11.48 15.36 -90.83
N THR A 32 -10.54 16.07 -91.47
CA THR A 32 -9.12 16.10 -91.07
C THR A 32 -8.92 16.85 -89.75
N GLU A 33 -9.64 17.94 -89.51
CA GLU A 33 -9.71 18.64 -88.22
C GLU A 33 -10.36 17.78 -87.12
N ALA A 34 -11.46 17.08 -87.42
CA ALA A 34 -12.06 16.15 -86.47
C ALA A 34 -11.10 15.00 -86.11
N TYR A 35 -10.34 14.49 -87.08
CA TYR A 35 -9.34 13.45 -86.85
C TYR A 35 -8.15 13.95 -86.00
N SER A 36 -7.69 15.19 -86.21
CA SER A 36 -6.63 15.80 -85.38
C SER A 36 -7.08 16.02 -83.93
N PHE A 37 -8.33 16.44 -83.72
CA PHE A 37 -8.94 16.56 -82.39
C PHE A 37 -9.09 15.21 -81.68
N VAL A 38 -9.48 14.15 -82.39
CA VAL A 38 -9.55 12.80 -81.80
C VAL A 38 -8.16 12.30 -81.39
N LYS A 39 -7.13 12.58 -82.20
CA LYS A 39 -5.74 12.23 -81.87
C LYS A 39 -5.24 13.00 -80.64
N SER A 40 -5.47 14.31 -80.58
CA SER A 40 -5.08 15.13 -79.42
C SER A 40 -5.84 14.72 -78.15
N ARG A 41 -7.14 14.41 -78.26
CA ARG A 41 -7.93 13.89 -77.13
C ARG A 41 -7.44 12.54 -76.64
N LYS A 42 -6.97 11.65 -77.53
CA LYS A 42 -6.37 10.37 -77.15
C LYS A 42 -5.02 10.58 -76.45
N ALA A 43 -4.16 11.45 -76.98
CA ALA A 43 -2.88 11.79 -76.35
C ALA A 43 -3.08 12.40 -74.95
N TYR A 44 -3.98 13.38 -74.82
CA TYR A 44 -4.32 13.99 -73.53
C TYR A 44 -4.85 12.99 -72.51
N ARG A 45 -5.71 12.05 -72.92
CA ARG A 45 -6.19 10.98 -72.03
C ARG A 45 -5.07 10.05 -71.59
N GLN A 46 -4.10 9.76 -72.46
CA GLN A 46 -2.93 8.96 -72.11
C GLN A 46 -2.03 9.70 -71.13
N GLU A 47 -1.77 10.98 -71.35
CA GLU A 47 -1.00 11.83 -70.43
C GLU A 47 -1.66 11.91 -69.05
N ILE A 48 -2.98 12.14 -68.98
CA ILE A 48 -3.70 12.11 -67.69
C ILE A 48 -3.60 10.73 -67.04
N ALA A 49 -3.71 9.65 -67.81
CA ALA A 49 -3.63 8.30 -67.25
C ALA A 49 -2.24 8.02 -66.67
N LEU A 50 -1.16 8.55 -67.28
CA LEU A 50 0.19 8.49 -66.73
C LEU A 50 0.30 9.32 -65.45
N LEU A 51 -0.15 10.58 -65.48
CA LEU A 51 -0.15 11.45 -64.29
C LEU A 51 -0.92 10.87 -63.11
N ARG A 52 -2.06 10.20 -63.37
CA ARG A 52 -2.82 9.50 -62.33
C ARG A 52 -2.05 8.32 -61.73
N LYS A 53 -1.32 7.56 -62.56
CA LYS A 53 -0.49 6.47 -62.07
C LYS A 53 0.64 7.00 -61.19
N ASP A 54 1.33 8.05 -61.65
CA ASP A 54 2.41 8.69 -60.89
C ASP A 54 1.88 9.22 -59.55
N PHE A 55 0.73 9.89 -59.55
CA PHE A 55 0.09 10.36 -58.32
C PHE A 55 -0.27 9.23 -57.35
N ILE A 56 -0.84 8.13 -57.85
CA ILE A 56 -1.16 6.96 -57.03
C ILE A 56 0.11 6.34 -56.44
N GLU A 57 1.20 6.26 -57.20
CA GLU A 57 2.48 5.75 -56.72
C GLU A 57 3.10 6.66 -55.66
N GLU A 58 3.04 7.97 -55.85
CA GLU A 58 3.49 8.95 -54.86
C GLU A 58 2.70 8.88 -53.55
N GLU A 59 1.38 8.75 -53.63
CA GLU A 59 0.54 8.55 -52.44
C GLU A 59 0.86 7.24 -51.72
N LYS A 60 1.05 6.14 -52.45
CA LYS A 60 1.49 4.86 -51.86
C LYS A 60 2.84 5.01 -51.17
N ARG A 61 3.83 5.64 -51.81
CA ARG A 61 5.14 5.91 -51.19
C ARG A 61 5.02 6.78 -49.94
N ARG A 62 4.12 7.77 -49.94
CA ARG A 62 3.86 8.61 -48.76
C ARG A 62 3.25 7.79 -47.63
N GLN A 63 2.25 6.95 -47.92
CA GLN A 63 1.61 6.07 -46.93
C GLN A 63 2.60 5.05 -46.36
N GLU A 64 3.44 4.43 -47.19
CA GLU A 64 4.45 3.49 -46.72
C GLU A 64 5.49 4.14 -45.81
N LYS A 65 5.90 5.39 -46.09
CA LYS A 65 6.81 6.14 -45.20
C LYS A 65 6.16 6.36 -43.84
N LEU A 66 4.90 6.84 -43.84
CA LEU A 66 4.15 7.03 -42.60
C LEU A 66 3.97 5.72 -41.80
N ALA A 67 3.72 4.60 -42.50
CA ALA A 67 3.62 3.29 -41.86
C ALA A 67 4.95 2.86 -41.24
N ARG A 68 6.06 2.98 -41.96
CA ARG A 68 7.41 2.68 -41.43
C ARG A 68 7.77 3.55 -40.24
N ASP A 69 7.44 4.84 -40.28
CA ASP A 69 7.70 5.77 -39.18
C ASP A 69 6.86 5.41 -37.95
N ALA A 70 5.59 5.04 -38.13
CA ALA A 70 4.72 4.59 -37.05
C ALA A 70 5.22 3.28 -36.41
N GLU A 71 5.69 2.32 -37.21
CA GLU A 71 6.29 1.08 -36.72
C GLU A 71 7.59 1.35 -35.95
N ALA A 72 8.46 2.23 -36.47
CA ALA A 72 9.69 2.62 -35.80
C ALA A 72 9.42 3.30 -34.44
N GLN A 73 8.39 4.17 -34.38
CA GLN A 73 7.96 4.78 -33.12
C GLN A 73 7.40 3.75 -32.14
N ARG A 74 6.57 2.82 -32.61
CA ARG A 74 6.04 1.72 -31.77
C ARG A 74 7.18 0.89 -31.17
N LEU A 75 8.17 0.52 -31.98
CA LEU A 75 9.34 -0.24 -31.52
C LEU A 75 10.17 0.55 -30.51
N LYS A 76 10.38 1.86 -30.75
CA LYS A 76 11.07 2.75 -29.80
C LYS A 76 10.36 2.80 -28.45
N ILE A 77 9.03 2.94 -28.46
CA ILE A 77 8.20 2.94 -27.25
C ILE A 77 8.29 1.58 -26.54
N MET A 78 8.19 0.45 -27.27
CA MET A 78 8.29 -0.88 -26.68
C MET A 78 9.66 -1.11 -26.02
N LYS A 79 10.76 -0.73 -26.69
CA LYS A 79 12.10 -0.82 -26.11
C LYS A 79 12.25 0.03 -24.85
N ALA A 80 11.74 1.26 -24.86
CA ALA A 80 11.75 2.13 -23.69
C ALA A 80 10.92 1.56 -22.52
N LYS A 81 9.74 0.99 -22.81
CA LYS A 81 8.90 0.32 -21.82
C LYS A 81 9.61 -0.91 -21.23
N ALA A 82 10.23 -1.74 -22.07
CA ALA A 82 10.99 -2.91 -21.63
C ALA A 82 12.16 -2.50 -20.71
N ALA A 83 12.94 -1.48 -21.09
CA ALA A 83 14.01 -0.95 -20.25
C ALA A 83 13.50 -0.42 -18.90
N ARG A 84 12.36 0.28 -18.88
CA ARG A 84 11.74 0.75 -17.65
C ARG A 84 11.30 -0.40 -16.74
N LEU A 85 10.71 -1.45 -17.31
CA LEU A 85 10.28 -2.62 -16.54
C LEU A 85 11.48 -3.39 -15.98
N GLU A 86 12.58 -3.49 -16.73
CA GLU A 86 13.81 -4.11 -16.25
C GLU A 86 14.40 -3.33 -15.06
N ILE A 87 14.48 -1.99 -15.15
CA ILE A 87 14.91 -1.15 -14.02
C ILE A 87 14.00 -1.37 -12.81
N LYS A 88 12.67 -1.43 -13.01
CA LYS A 88 11.73 -1.72 -11.91
C LYS A 88 11.99 -3.08 -11.28
N ARG A 89 12.26 -4.12 -12.09
CA ARG A 89 12.59 -5.46 -11.60
C ARG A 89 13.88 -5.45 -10.78
N GLN A 90 14.90 -4.74 -11.24
CA GLN A 90 16.16 -4.58 -10.52
C GLN A 90 15.95 -3.85 -9.19
N GLN A 91 15.15 -2.78 -9.18
CA GLN A 91 14.80 -2.08 -7.93
C GLN A 91 14.03 -2.97 -6.96
N GLN A 92 13.08 -3.78 -7.44
CA GLN A 92 12.37 -4.73 -6.59
C GLN A 92 13.33 -5.77 -6.01
N ALA A 93 14.29 -6.27 -6.81
CA ALA A 93 15.31 -7.19 -6.33
C ALA A 93 16.24 -6.55 -5.29
N ILE A 94 16.58 -5.26 -5.42
CA ILE A 94 17.35 -4.52 -4.43
C ILE A 94 16.55 -4.39 -3.12
N ARG A 95 15.29 -3.92 -3.20
CA ARG A 95 14.42 -3.80 -2.02
C ARG A 95 14.22 -5.12 -1.30
N ALA A 96 14.03 -6.22 -2.04
CA ALA A 96 13.90 -7.55 -1.43
C ALA A 96 15.17 -7.95 -0.65
N LYS A 97 16.36 -7.62 -1.17
CA LYS A 97 17.62 -7.86 -0.46
C LYS A 97 17.75 -6.97 0.78
N GLU A 98 17.30 -5.72 0.72
CA GLU A 98 17.29 -4.81 1.86
C GLU A 98 16.36 -5.31 2.97
N VAL A 99 15.12 -5.68 2.63
CA VAL A 99 14.15 -6.26 3.57
C VAL A 99 14.68 -7.55 4.20
N ALA A 100 15.36 -8.41 3.42
CA ALA A 100 15.97 -9.62 3.97
C ALA A 100 17.08 -9.31 4.98
N ARG A 101 17.89 -8.26 4.75
CA ARG A 101 18.92 -7.80 5.69
C ARG A 101 18.31 -7.22 6.95
N GLU A 102 17.27 -6.39 6.83
CA GLU A 102 16.56 -5.82 7.97
C GLU A 102 15.92 -6.92 8.83
N LYS A 103 15.30 -7.91 8.19
CA LYS A 103 14.75 -9.07 8.88
C LYS A 103 15.84 -9.85 9.63
N ALA A 104 16.99 -10.10 9.01
CA ALA A 104 18.11 -10.76 9.67
C ALA A 104 18.59 -9.98 10.92
N ILE A 105 18.73 -8.66 10.80
CA ILE A 105 19.10 -7.79 11.94
C ILE A 105 18.03 -7.85 13.04
N HIS A 106 16.74 -7.86 12.67
CA HIS A 106 15.65 -7.97 13.63
C HIS A 106 15.66 -9.32 14.36
N ASP A 107 15.82 -10.41 13.62
CA ASP A 107 15.90 -11.76 14.18
C ASP A 107 17.09 -11.89 15.14
N GLU A 108 18.24 -11.29 14.82
CA GLU A 108 19.40 -11.20 15.73
C GLU A 108 19.10 -10.43 17.01
N LYS A 109 18.39 -9.30 16.92
CA LYS A 109 17.96 -8.51 18.09
C LYS A 109 17.02 -9.31 18.98
N VAL A 110 16.04 -9.99 18.38
CA VAL A 110 15.09 -10.85 19.09
C VAL A 110 15.84 -11.99 19.79
N ARG A 111 16.79 -12.63 19.10
CA ARG A 111 17.63 -13.67 19.70
C ARG A 111 18.41 -13.16 20.91
N LYS A 112 19.09 -12.02 20.78
CA LYS A 112 19.83 -11.40 21.91
C LYS A 112 18.91 -11.08 23.09
N TYR A 113 17.73 -10.53 22.81
CA TYR A 113 16.73 -10.25 23.85
C TYR A 113 16.29 -11.52 24.60
N PHE A 114 16.07 -12.63 23.88
CA PHE A 114 15.73 -13.90 24.53
C PHE A 114 16.90 -14.46 25.35
N GLU A 115 18.12 -14.39 24.83
CA GLU A 115 19.33 -14.80 25.55
C GLU A 115 19.49 -14.00 26.86
N GLU A 116 19.33 -12.68 26.82
CA GLU A 116 19.34 -11.80 28.01
C GLU A 116 18.23 -12.18 29.00
N LYS A 117 17.01 -12.43 28.51
CA LYS A 117 15.89 -12.84 29.37
C LYS A 117 16.11 -14.19 30.05
N ILE A 118 16.80 -15.12 29.39
CA ILE A 118 17.14 -16.41 29.99
C ILE A 118 18.12 -16.19 31.15
N VAL A 119 19.15 -15.37 30.97
CA VAL A 119 20.11 -15.04 32.03
C VAL A 119 19.40 -14.41 33.23
N VAL A 120 18.56 -13.39 33.00
CA VAL A 120 17.81 -12.74 34.09
C VAL A 120 16.89 -13.73 34.83
N ARG A 121 16.29 -14.70 34.13
CA ARG A 121 15.47 -15.74 34.77
C ARG A 121 16.32 -16.68 35.63
N GLN A 122 17.51 -17.06 35.17
CA GLN A 122 18.45 -17.90 35.92
C GLN A 122 18.99 -17.19 37.16
N GLU A 123 19.33 -15.91 37.06
CA GLU A 123 19.75 -15.09 38.20
C GLU A 123 18.63 -14.99 39.24
N ARG A 124 17.40 -14.72 38.78
CA ARG A 124 16.23 -14.67 39.66
C ARG A 124 15.93 -16.01 40.33
N SER A 125 16.07 -17.14 39.63
CA SER A 125 15.87 -18.46 40.24
C SER A 125 16.95 -18.75 41.28
N ALA A 126 18.22 -18.43 41.00
CA ALA A 126 19.32 -18.61 41.95
C ALA A 126 19.12 -17.75 43.21
N ASP A 127 18.63 -16.51 43.07
CA ASP A 127 18.32 -15.66 44.21
C ASP A 127 17.17 -16.21 45.07
N VAL A 128 16.13 -16.75 44.43
CA VAL A 128 15.01 -17.40 45.14
C VAL A 128 15.49 -18.65 45.88
N GLU A 129 16.35 -19.45 45.27
CA GLU A 129 16.96 -20.63 45.89
C GLU A 129 17.81 -20.24 47.10
N ARG A 130 18.69 -19.23 46.98
CA ARG A 130 19.45 -18.71 48.12
C ARG A 130 18.56 -18.24 49.26
N ARG A 131 17.48 -17.51 48.98
CA ARG A 131 16.52 -17.07 50.01
C ARG A 131 15.83 -18.26 50.67
N ARG A 132 15.44 -19.26 49.88
CA ARG A 132 14.81 -20.49 50.38
C ARG A 132 15.77 -21.27 51.28
N GLU A 133 17.03 -21.41 50.89
CA GLU A 133 18.06 -22.09 51.68
C GLU A 133 18.29 -21.40 53.02
N VAL A 134 18.37 -20.06 53.04
CA VAL A 134 18.51 -19.27 54.28
C VAL A 134 17.30 -19.48 55.19
N LEU A 135 16.08 -19.44 54.64
CA LEU A 135 14.86 -19.67 55.42
C LEU A 135 14.80 -21.10 55.97
N VAL A 136 15.14 -22.11 55.15
CA VAL A 136 15.17 -23.51 55.58
C VAL A 136 16.24 -23.73 56.65
N ALA A 137 17.41 -23.11 56.52
CA ALA A 137 18.47 -23.17 57.53
C ALA A 137 18.02 -22.53 58.85
N SER A 138 17.38 -21.36 58.80
CA SER A 138 16.81 -20.70 59.98
C SER A 138 15.73 -21.56 60.64
N LEU A 139 14.83 -22.15 59.85
CA LEU A 139 13.77 -23.03 60.35
C LEU A 139 14.36 -24.29 61.00
N ARG A 140 15.40 -24.89 60.43
CA ARG A 140 16.13 -26.02 61.04
C ARG A 140 16.79 -25.64 62.37
N GLN A 141 17.33 -24.43 62.48
CA GLN A 141 17.89 -23.96 63.76
C GLN A 141 16.78 -23.73 64.81
N GLN A 142 15.62 -23.22 64.39
CA GLN A 142 14.47 -23.03 65.26
C GLN A 142 13.83 -24.36 65.68
N SER A 143 13.80 -25.36 64.80
CA SER A 143 13.18 -26.66 65.08
C SER A 143 13.88 -27.42 66.19
N LEU A 144 15.18 -27.20 66.39
CA LEU A 144 15.92 -27.75 67.54
C LEU A 144 15.41 -27.22 68.89
N LYS A 145 14.70 -26.09 68.89
CA LYS A 145 14.12 -25.47 70.09
C LYS A 145 12.63 -25.76 70.25
N TRP A 146 12.03 -26.49 69.31
CA TRP A 146 10.62 -26.85 69.39
C TRP A 146 10.39 -27.90 70.48
N THR A 147 9.22 -27.83 71.10
CA THR A 147 8.79 -28.80 72.10
C THR A 147 8.37 -30.10 71.40
N THR A 148 9.08 -31.19 71.70
CA THR A 148 8.74 -32.54 71.28
C THR A 148 8.06 -33.30 72.42
N GLU A 149 7.40 -34.42 72.12
CA GLU A 149 6.75 -35.27 73.13
C GLU A 149 7.72 -35.69 74.24
N GLU A 150 9.00 -35.88 73.90
CA GLU A 150 10.08 -36.24 74.81
C GLU A 150 10.49 -35.08 75.74
N ASN A 151 10.49 -33.83 75.26
CA ASN A 151 10.92 -32.65 76.02
C ASN A 151 9.76 -31.87 76.67
N TYR A 152 8.52 -32.34 76.49
CA TYR A 152 7.31 -31.61 76.89
C TYR A 152 7.19 -31.40 78.41
N ALA A 153 7.51 -32.41 79.21
CA ALA A 153 7.40 -32.35 80.66
C ALA A 153 8.45 -31.43 81.33
N GLU A 154 9.61 -31.27 80.72
CA GLU A 154 10.68 -30.38 81.20
C GLU A 154 10.39 -28.93 80.84
N LYS A 155 9.93 -28.68 79.60
CA LYS A 155 9.58 -27.33 79.14
C LYS A 155 8.38 -26.75 79.87
N LEU A 156 7.38 -27.56 80.21
CA LEU A 156 6.27 -27.12 81.06
C LEU A 156 6.73 -26.68 82.46
N LYS A 157 7.76 -27.28 83.04
CA LYS A 157 8.27 -26.84 84.36
C LYS A 157 9.01 -25.51 84.27
N GLU A 158 9.74 -25.26 83.18
CA GLU A 158 10.47 -24.01 82.95
C GLU A 158 9.53 -22.84 82.60
N ASP A 159 8.56 -23.04 81.70
CA ASP A 159 7.70 -21.96 81.18
C ASP A 159 6.50 -21.62 82.09
N VAL A 160 6.05 -22.55 82.95
CA VAL A 160 4.92 -22.30 83.88
C VAL A 160 5.23 -21.22 84.93
N PHE A 161 6.50 -20.87 85.15
CA PHE A 161 6.89 -19.80 86.08
C PHE A 161 7.15 -18.43 85.42
N ILE A 162 7.11 -18.30 84.09
CA ILE A 162 7.38 -17.02 83.39
C ILE A 162 6.17 -16.06 83.44
N TYR A 163 4.96 -16.55 83.73
CA TYR A 163 3.77 -15.72 83.95
C TYR A 163 3.58 -15.31 85.42
N SER A 164 4.67 -15.06 86.14
CA SER A 164 4.59 -14.27 87.38
C SER A 164 4.25 -12.82 87.03
N PRO A 165 3.26 -12.17 87.69
CA PRO A 165 2.90 -10.77 87.48
C PRO A 165 4.08 -9.78 87.52
N GLN A 166 5.21 -10.17 88.12
CA GLN A 166 6.40 -9.33 88.25
C GLN A 166 7.25 -9.24 86.96
N GLN A 167 7.19 -10.20 86.03
CA GLN A 167 7.93 -10.13 84.75
C GLN A 167 7.16 -9.45 83.61
N ILE A 168 5.83 -9.32 83.75
CA ILE A 168 4.98 -8.56 82.82
C ILE A 168 5.33 -7.06 82.90
N SER A 169 5.70 -6.57 84.08
CA SER A 169 6.12 -5.18 84.29
C SER A 169 7.45 -4.83 83.61
N SER A 170 8.38 -5.78 83.46
CA SER A 170 9.65 -5.56 82.72
C SER A 170 9.49 -5.61 81.19
N ARG A 171 8.32 -6.01 80.68
CA ARG A 171 7.96 -5.93 79.26
C ARG A 171 7.16 -4.65 78.93
N GLY A 172 7.18 -3.68 79.84
CA GLY A 172 6.53 -2.37 79.72
C GLY A 172 7.22 -1.36 78.80
N SER A 173 8.13 -1.79 77.91
CA SER A 173 8.65 -0.95 76.83
C SER A 173 8.31 -1.59 75.48
N PHE A 174 7.03 -1.81 75.23
CA PHE A 174 6.57 -1.93 73.85
C PHE A 174 6.61 -0.52 73.25
N ASP A 175 7.71 -0.17 72.59
CA ASP A 175 7.83 1.04 71.81
C ASP A 175 7.09 0.84 70.47
N PRO A 176 5.93 1.49 70.25
CA PRO A 176 5.19 1.37 68.99
C PRO A 176 5.96 1.96 67.80
N SER A 177 7.08 2.68 68.01
CA SER A 177 7.97 3.19 66.96
C SER A 177 8.87 2.10 66.34
N SER A 178 9.08 0.97 67.03
CA SER A 178 10.00 -0.08 66.58
C SER A 178 9.34 -1.18 65.73
N THR A 179 8.01 -1.15 65.53
CA THR A 179 7.33 -2.04 64.57
C THR A 179 7.40 -1.43 63.17
N SER A 180 8.59 -1.51 62.58
CA SER A 180 8.79 -1.12 61.19
C SER A 180 8.07 -2.13 60.28
N GLY A 181 6.90 -1.70 59.78
CA GLY A 181 6.44 -2.06 58.45
C GLY A 181 5.51 -3.27 58.32
N SER A 182 4.24 -3.13 58.71
CA SER A 182 3.13 -3.73 57.93
C SER A 182 1.75 -3.22 58.38
N ALA A 183 1.43 -3.33 59.68
CA ALA A 183 0.06 -3.10 60.17
C ALA A 183 -0.31 -1.61 60.32
N VAL A 184 0.60 -0.77 60.83
CA VAL A 184 0.36 0.67 60.99
C VAL A 184 0.33 1.39 59.62
N SER A 185 1.13 0.93 58.65
CA SER A 185 1.16 1.47 57.30
C SER A 185 -0.16 1.33 56.55
N TRP A 186 -0.90 0.24 56.79
CA TRP A 186 -2.23 0.02 56.18
C TRP A 186 -3.31 0.89 56.82
N LEU A 187 -3.30 1.06 58.14
CA LEU A 187 -4.21 1.97 58.84
C LEU A 187 -3.96 3.42 58.47
N GLU A 188 -2.70 3.84 58.41
CA GLU A 188 -2.33 5.20 57.98
C GLU A 188 -2.70 5.43 56.51
N LYS A 189 -2.60 4.39 55.65
CA LYS A 189 -3.06 4.45 54.27
C LYS A 189 -4.58 4.52 54.15
N LEU A 190 -5.34 3.81 54.97
CA LEU A 190 -6.80 3.92 55.04
C LEU A 190 -7.25 5.28 55.59
N GLN A 191 -6.53 5.84 56.56
CA GLN A 191 -6.81 7.19 57.08
C GLN A 191 -6.51 8.28 56.05
N ARG A 192 -5.48 8.09 55.20
CA ARG A 192 -5.19 9.00 54.07
C ARG A 192 -6.11 8.80 52.87
N MET A 193 -6.67 7.61 52.69
CA MET A 193 -7.69 7.36 51.67
C MET A 193 -9.03 7.88 52.17
N LYS A 194 -9.28 9.18 51.96
CA LYS A 194 -10.65 9.71 52.07
C LYS A 194 -11.55 8.95 51.08
N PRO A 195 -12.75 8.51 51.49
CA PRO A 195 -13.71 7.91 50.57
C PRO A 195 -14.07 8.92 49.48
N ALA A 196 -14.14 8.45 48.23
CA ALA A 196 -14.53 9.27 47.08
C ALA A 196 -15.92 9.87 47.35
N GLY A 197 -15.99 11.19 47.57
CA GLY A 197 -17.24 11.90 47.81
C GLY A 197 -17.27 12.89 48.98
N VAL A 198 -16.22 12.97 49.81
CA VAL A 198 -16.14 14.01 50.86
C VAL A 198 -15.12 15.08 50.46
N TYR A 199 -15.58 16.01 49.62
CA TYR A 199 -14.92 17.30 49.38
C TYR A 199 -15.32 18.25 50.51
N ASP A 200 -14.35 18.69 51.30
CA ASP A 200 -14.53 19.84 52.20
C ASP A 200 -14.61 21.08 51.30
N ASN A 201 -15.79 21.69 51.23
CA ASN A 201 -16.10 22.88 50.42
C ASN A 201 -15.36 24.12 50.94
N SER A 202 -14.04 24.19 50.79
CA SER A 202 -13.31 25.42 51.12
C SER A 202 -12.21 25.86 50.14
N ASP A 203 -11.82 25.08 49.13
CA ASP A 203 -10.77 25.50 48.18
C ASP A 203 -11.13 25.37 46.68
N GLU A 204 -12.39 25.04 46.35
CA GLU A 204 -12.90 24.93 44.97
C GLU A 204 -13.32 26.31 44.40
N ALA A 205 -12.46 27.33 44.52
CA ALA A 205 -12.67 28.62 43.87
C ALA A 205 -11.44 29.11 43.07
N ALA A 206 -10.27 28.51 43.28
CA ALA A 206 -9.04 28.94 42.61
C ALA A 206 -8.61 28.05 41.42
N ALA A 207 -9.09 26.80 41.32
CA ALA A 207 -8.64 25.86 40.29
C ALA A 207 -9.51 25.85 39.01
N SER A 208 -10.79 26.23 39.08
CA SER A 208 -11.70 26.23 37.92
C SER A 208 -11.43 27.38 36.93
N ALA A 209 -10.55 28.35 37.26
CA ALA A 209 -10.17 29.44 36.36
C ALA A 209 -8.96 29.12 35.47
N VAL A 210 -8.22 28.03 35.73
CA VAL A 210 -7.01 27.66 34.97
C VAL A 210 -7.30 26.63 33.88
N ALA A 211 -8.44 25.91 33.95
CA ALA A 211 -8.81 24.89 32.97
C ALA A 211 -9.51 25.45 31.70
N SER A 212 -9.91 26.73 31.66
CA SER A 212 -10.58 27.34 30.49
C SER A 212 -9.65 28.18 29.59
N ALA A 213 -8.33 28.12 29.79
CA ALA A 213 -7.36 28.92 29.04
C ALA A 213 -6.31 28.09 28.26
N ALA A 214 -6.57 26.81 28.01
CA ALA A 214 -5.64 25.91 27.32
C ALA A 214 -6.31 25.01 26.26
N ASP A 215 -7.39 25.50 25.62
CA ASP A 215 -8.09 24.79 24.55
C ASP A 215 -8.23 25.66 23.29
N GLU A 216 -7.09 26.09 22.73
CA GLU A 216 -6.95 26.43 21.31
C GLU A 216 -5.49 26.20 20.93
N GLU A 217 -5.18 25.11 20.24
CA GLU A 217 -4.13 24.97 19.19
C GLU A 217 -4.04 23.48 18.76
N ASP A 218 -3.87 23.24 17.46
CA ASP A 218 -3.57 21.97 16.77
C ASP A 218 -4.70 20.97 16.43
N ALA A 219 -5.55 21.37 15.47
CA ALA A 219 -6.23 20.45 14.55
C ALA A 219 -5.49 20.38 13.20
N ALA A 220 -4.38 19.66 13.16
CA ALA A 220 -3.74 19.21 11.91
C ALA A 220 -3.22 17.78 12.06
N GLY A 221 -3.85 16.81 11.39
CA GLY A 221 -3.24 15.48 11.27
C GLY A 221 -4.19 14.30 11.04
N THR A 222 -4.49 14.04 9.77
CA THR A 222 -4.39 12.71 9.15
C THR A 222 -5.29 11.59 9.70
N SER A 223 -6.47 11.44 9.09
CA SER A 223 -7.27 10.21 9.16
C SER A 223 -6.60 9.09 8.34
N SER A 224 -5.94 8.14 9.01
CA SER A 224 -5.65 6.83 8.43
C SER A 224 -6.90 5.95 8.57
N SER A 225 -7.53 5.58 7.45
CA SER A 225 -8.54 4.53 7.40
C SER A 225 -8.02 3.43 6.47
N ASP A 226 -7.43 2.41 7.07
CA ASP A 226 -7.30 1.09 6.46
C ASP A 226 -8.67 0.40 6.59
N ASP A 227 -9.21 -0.09 5.48
CA ASP A 227 -10.28 -1.09 5.51
C ASP A 227 -10.05 -2.11 4.39
N ASP A 228 -9.63 -3.29 4.81
CA ASP A 228 -9.46 -4.49 4.01
C ASP A 228 -10.82 -5.03 3.57
N THR A 229 -11.09 -5.10 2.26
CA THR A 229 -12.12 -6.00 1.72
C THR A 229 -11.57 -6.84 0.59
N ALA A 230 -11.46 -8.13 0.92
CA ALA A 230 -11.16 -9.23 0.02
C ALA A 230 -12.20 -9.34 -1.11
N SER A 231 -11.72 -9.55 -2.33
CA SER A 231 -12.49 -10.25 -3.37
C SER A 231 -11.56 -10.97 -4.32
N SER A 232 -11.17 -12.17 -3.89
CA SER A 232 -10.75 -13.24 -4.78
C SER A 232 -11.99 -13.84 -5.44
N SER A 233 -12.11 -13.73 -6.76
CA SER A 233 -12.83 -14.74 -7.54
C SER A 233 -12.06 -15.02 -8.83
N ASN A 234 -11.48 -16.22 -8.85
CA ASN A 234 -10.92 -16.90 -10.01
C ASN A 234 -12.03 -17.18 -11.02
N THR A 235 -11.80 -16.88 -12.30
CA THR A 235 -12.32 -17.68 -13.41
C THR A 235 -11.25 -17.78 -14.49
N LEU A 236 -10.45 -18.84 -14.41
CA LEU A 236 -9.69 -19.39 -15.54
C LEU A 236 -10.71 -20.00 -16.51
N LYS A 237 -10.77 -19.48 -17.73
CA LYS A 237 -11.30 -20.22 -18.87
C LYS A 237 -10.13 -20.90 -19.56
N GLU A 238 -10.09 -22.22 -19.43
CA GLU A 238 -9.48 -23.11 -20.42
C GLU A 238 -10.35 -23.04 -21.68
N GLU A 239 -9.77 -22.72 -22.83
CA GLU A 239 -10.34 -23.08 -24.12
C GLU A 239 -9.24 -23.68 -24.99
N GLU A 240 -9.64 -24.79 -25.60
CA GLU A 240 -8.98 -25.76 -26.46
C GLU A 240 -8.51 -25.15 -27.80
#